data_AF-A0A6G8CKP2-F1
#
_entry.id   AF-A0A6G8CKP2-F1
#
_cell.length_a   1.000
_cell.length_b   1.000
_cell.length_c   1.000
_cell.angle_alpha   90.00
_cell.angle_beta   90.00
_cell.angle_gamma   90.00
#
_symmetry.space_group_name_H-M   'P 1'
#
loop_
_entity.id
_entity.type
_entity.pdbx_description
1 polymer ?
#
loop_
_entity_poly.entity_id
_entity_poly.type
_entity_poly.pdbx_seq_one_letter_code
_entity_poly.pdbx_strand_id
1 'polypeptide(L)'
;MDAHILDPAEVRDISGLLLDEQRCLRVIPSSVLEDTTPQERLLFGVRHGLYSFPTEELCSFLRERIRGRRAIEIGAGHGALAKALAIPATDNRQQEDERVKSHYAALRQPTVPYGEHVEKLDAAAAVEQYRPDVVIACWVTHRFDPGRPHAGGGSSGVDEEAIIASCDEYIFVGNEHVHAPKPIWSLPHEKLTPPWLYSRAVNGSRDFIGIWRRER
;
A
#
# COMPACT_ATOMS: atom_id res chain seq x y z
N MET A 1 0.74 7.42 15.04
CA MET A 1 0.21 7.66 16.40
C MET A 1 -0.64 8.94 16.45
N ASP A 2 -0.94 9.55 15.30
CA ASP A 2 -1.45 10.93 15.21
C ASP A 2 -2.98 11.03 15.09
N ALA A 3 -3.67 9.94 14.77
CA ALA A 3 -5.14 9.94 14.65
C ALA A 3 -5.85 10.10 16.00
N HIS A 4 -5.17 9.87 17.13
CA HIS A 4 -5.72 10.10 18.47
C HIS A 4 -5.76 11.59 18.85
N ILE A 5 -5.18 12.47 18.02
CA ILE A 5 -5.09 13.92 18.27
C ILE A 5 -6.20 14.69 17.52
N LEU A 6 -6.83 14.07 16.52
CA LEU A 6 -7.89 14.71 15.75
C LEU A 6 -9.23 14.60 16.48
N ASP A 7 -9.90 15.74 16.67
CA ASP A 7 -11.32 15.75 17.03
C ASP A 7 -12.15 15.35 15.79
N PRO A 8 -12.81 14.19 15.79
CA PRO A 8 -13.57 13.74 14.63
C PRO A 8 -14.80 14.60 14.34
N ALA A 9 -15.24 15.47 15.26
CA ALA A 9 -16.32 16.42 15.03
C ALA A 9 -15.89 17.62 14.16
N GLU A 10 -14.59 17.91 14.13
CA GLU A 10 -14.00 19.06 13.42
C GLU A 10 -13.42 18.68 12.04
N VAL A 11 -13.48 17.39 11.68
CA VAL A 11 -12.95 16.87 10.42
C VAL A 11 -14.11 16.34 9.57
N ARG A 12 -14.28 16.90 8.36
CA ARG A 12 -15.29 16.46 7.39
C ARG A 12 -15.18 14.96 7.13
N ASP A 13 -16.31 14.26 7.16
CA ASP A 13 -16.36 12.87 6.73
C ASP A 13 -16.33 12.78 5.20
N ILE A 14 -15.20 12.30 4.66
CA ILE A 14 -15.00 12.09 3.22
C ILE A 14 -15.43 10.70 2.76
N SER A 15 -16.07 9.88 3.60
CA SER A 15 -16.50 8.52 3.24
C SER A 15 -17.43 8.50 2.02
N GLY A 16 -18.32 9.48 1.87
CA GLY A 16 -19.21 9.59 0.71
C GLY A 16 -18.51 9.93 -0.61
N LEU A 17 -17.27 10.45 -0.54
CA LEU A 17 -16.44 10.71 -1.71
C LEU A 17 -15.68 9.45 -2.14
N LEU A 18 -15.20 8.68 -1.16
CA LEU A 18 -14.21 7.63 -1.36
C LEU A 18 -14.78 6.21 -1.40
N LEU A 19 -15.99 5.99 -0.86
CA LEU A 19 -16.63 4.69 -0.86
C LEU A 19 -17.77 4.62 -1.89
N ASP A 20 -17.97 3.44 -2.46
CA ASP A 20 -19.16 3.14 -3.26
C ASP A 20 -20.35 2.74 -2.37
N GLU A 21 -21.48 2.43 -3.01
CA GLU A 21 -22.71 2.01 -2.34
C GLU A 21 -22.53 0.71 -1.53
N GLN A 22 -21.54 -0.11 -1.91
CA GLN A 22 -21.18 -1.36 -1.23
C GLN A 22 -20.09 -1.15 -0.17
N ARG A 23 -19.74 0.11 0.14
CA ARG A 23 -18.71 0.49 1.12
C ARG A 23 -17.30 0.03 0.73
N CYS A 24 -17.05 -0.23 -0.55
CA CYS A 24 -15.72 -0.51 -1.08
C CYS A 24 -15.01 0.78 -1.51
N LEU A 25 -13.68 0.78 -1.40
CA LEU A 25 -12.87 1.93 -1.82
C LEU A 25 -12.93 2.11 -3.35
N ARG A 26 -13.27 3.32 -3.77
CA ARG A 26 -13.34 3.71 -5.18
C ARG A 26 -11.98 4.14 -5.70
N VAL A 27 -11.78 3.93 -7.00
CA VAL A 27 -10.79 4.70 -7.76
C VAL A 27 -11.46 6.01 -8.17
N ILE A 28 -10.80 7.12 -7.88
CA ILE A 28 -11.30 8.47 -8.14
C ILE A 28 -10.22 9.33 -8.81
N PRO A 29 -10.59 10.39 -9.55
CA PRO A 29 -9.62 11.37 -10.02
C PRO A 29 -8.84 11.98 -8.86
N SER A 30 -7.55 12.26 -9.05
CA SER A 30 -6.73 12.85 -7.98
C SER A 30 -7.23 14.23 -7.54
N SER A 31 -7.91 14.97 -8.42
CA SER A 31 -8.53 16.27 -8.10
C SER A 31 -9.54 16.18 -6.94
N VAL A 32 -10.24 15.05 -6.79
CA VAL A 32 -11.15 14.85 -5.65
C VAL A 32 -10.38 14.77 -4.33
N LEU A 33 -9.17 14.21 -4.33
CA LEU A 33 -8.30 14.15 -3.15
C LEU A 33 -7.53 15.46 -2.92
N GLU A 34 -7.24 16.21 -3.99
CA GLU A 34 -6.69 17.56 -3.91
C GLU A 34 -7.60 18.50 -3.11
N ASP A 35 -8.91 18.36 -3.27
CA ASP A 35 -9.95 19.08 -2.52
C ASP A 35 -10.17 18.56 -1.07
N THR A 36 -9.26 17.71 -0.56
CA THR A 36 -9.28 17.20 0.81
C THR A 36 -8.06 17.64 1.62
N THR A 37 -8.20 17.67 2.94
CA THR A 37 -7.08 17.94 3.85
C THR A 37 -6.33 16.66 4.24
N PRO A 38 -5.04 16.76 4.64
CA PRO A 38 -4.32 15.62 5.22
C PRO A 38 -5.03 14.98 6.42
N GLN A 39 -5.70 15.79 7.25
CA GLN A 39 -6.45 15.34 8.42
C GLN A 39 -7.69 14.52 8.04
N GLU A 40 -8.44 14.96 7.03
CA GLU A 40 -9.58 14.21 6.46
C GLU A 40 -9.12 12.84 5.95
N ARG A 41 -8.03 12.84 5.17
CA ARG A 41 -7.41 11.61 4.66
C ARG A 41 -6.90 10.68 5.75
N LEU A 42 -6.28 11.22 6.80
CA LEU A 42 -5.85 10.44 7.96
C LEU A 42 -7.03 9.78 8.66
N LEU A 43 -8.05 10.57 9.00
CA LEU A 43 -9.22 10.08 9.74
C LEU A 43 -9.95 8.99 8.94
N PHE A 44 -10.16 9.22 7.65
CA PHE A 44 -10.75 8.24 6.75
C PHE A 44 -9.88 6.98 6.66
N GLY A 45 -8.58 7.13 6.37
CA GLY A 45 -7.67 6.00 6.22
C GLY A 45 -7.56 5.14 7.48
N VAL A 46 -7.55 5.77 8.67
CA VAL A 46 -7.56 5.04 9.94
C VAL A 46 -8.88 4.33 10.16
N ARG A 47 -10.03 4.98 9.95
CA ARG A 47 -11.36 4.35 10.14
C ARG A 47 -11.60 3.12 9.26
N HIS A 48 -11.02 3.11 8.06
CA HIS A 48 -11.25 2.06 7.07
C HIS A 48 -10.04 1.13 6.88
N GLY A 49 -8.99 1.26 7.69
CA GLY A 49 -7.80 0.40 7.60
C GLY A 49 -7.01 0.57 6.29
N LEU A 50 -7.05 1.75 5.68
CA LEU A 50 -6.42 2.09 4.42
C LEU A 50 -5.16 2.93 4.62
N TYR A 51 -4.16 2.72 3.79
CA TYR A 51 -2.91 3.50 3.83
C TYR A 51 -2.70 4.36 2.58
N SER A 52 -3.10 3.85 1.40
CA SER A 52 -3.04 4.55 0.12
C SER A 52 -4.45 4.67 -0.48
N PHE A 53 -4.67 5.73 -1.27
CA PHE A 53 -5.93 5.97 -1.98
C PHE A 53 -5.69 5.85 -3.48
N PRO A 54 -6.31 4.88 -4.18
CA PRO A 54 -6.06 4.66 -5.59
C PRO A 54 -6.70 5.78 -6.41
N THR A 55 -5.90 6.42 -7.26
CA THR A 55 -6.35 7.44 -8.20
C THR A 55 -6.43 6.91 -9.63
N GLU A 56 -7.23 7.56 -10.48
CA GLU A 56 -7.30 7.23 -11.91
C GLU A 56 -5.94 7.39 -12.58
N GLU A 57 -5.18 8.40 -12.18
CA GLU A 57 -3.83 8.70 -12.65
C GLU A 57 -2.84 7.61 -12.25
N LEU A 58 -2.91 7.13 -10.99
CA LEU A 58 -2.11 5.99 -10.54
C LEU A 58 -2.46 4.74 -11.36
N CYS A 59 -3.75 4.47 -11.58
CA CYS A 59 -4.18 3.33 -12.39
C CYS A 59 -3.68 3.45 -13.83
N SER A 60 -3.77 4.64 -14.43
CA SER A 60 -3.28 4.93 -15.78
C SER A 60 -1.77 4.71 -15.89
N PHE A 61 -1.00 5.25 -14.94
CA PHE A 61 0.44 5.05 -14.83
C PHE A 61 0.80 3.55 -14.73
N LEU A 62 0.13 2.82 -13.84
CA LEU A 62 0.42 1.40 -13.62
C LEU A 62 0.01 0.55 -14.82
N ARG A 63 -1.12 0.81 -15.49
CA ARG A 63 -1.50 0.11 -16.73
C ARG A 63 -0.45 0.30 -17.83
N GLU A 64 0.05 1.53 -17.98
CA GLU A 64 1.10 1.85 -18.96
C GLU A 64 2.48 1.31 -18.57
N ARG A 65 2.70 0.97 -17.30
CA ARG A 65 3.84 0.15 -16.91
C ARG A 65 3.57 -1.32 -17.24
N ILE A 66 2.48 -1.90 -16.77
CA ILE A 66 2.14 -3.31 -16.98
C ILE A 66 2.19 -3.67 -18.47
N ARG A 67 1.56 -2.90 -19.37
CA ARG A 67 1.56 -3.12 -20.84
C ARG A 67 1.31 -4.58 -21.26
N GLY A 68 0.35 -5.26 -20.63
CA GLY A 68 0.03 -6.66 -20.93
C GLY A 68 1.02 -7.70 -20.38
N ARG A 69 2.05 -7.28 -19.65
CA ARG A 69 2.90 -8.18 -18.86
C ARG A 69 2.11 -8.79 -17.70
N ARG A 70 2.57 -9.94 -17.20
CA ARG A 70 1.94 -10.58 -16.04
C ARG A 70 2.26 -9.76 -14.80
N ALA A 71 1.22 -9.26 -14.14
CA ALA A 71 1.36 -8.39 -12.99
C ALA A 71 0.59 -8.93 -11.77
N ILE A 72 1.03 -8.56 -10.58
CA ILE A 72 0.37 -8.89 -9.30
C ILE A 72 0.54 -7.72 -8.32
N GLU A 73 -0.45 -7.51 -7.45
CA GLU A 73 -0.30 -6.70 -6.25
C GLU A 73 -0.03 -7.59 -5.04
N ILE A 74 1.08 -7.38 -4.33
CA ILE A 74 1.40 -8.05 -3.06
C ILE A 74 1.14 -7.12 -1.87
N GLY A 75 0.73 -7.67 -0.74
CA GLY A 75 0.34 -6.88 0.43
C GLY A 75 -0.83 -5.93 0.11
N ALA A 76 -1.77 -6.42 -0.69
CA ALA A 76 -2.81 -5.61 -1.32
C ALA A 76 -3.82 -5.02 -0.32
N GLY A 77 -3.87 -5.51 0.93
CA GLY A 77 -4.84 -5.10 1.92
C GLY A 77 -6.27 -5.23 1.41
N HIS A 78 -6.96 -4.11 1.18
CA HIS A 78 -8.32 -4.12 0.63
C HIS A 78 -8.38 -4.58 -0.85
N GLY A 79 -7.28 -4.46 -1.60
CA GLY A 79 -7.17 -4.92 -3.00
C GLY A 79 -7.92 -4.07 -4.02
N ALA A 80 -8.34 -2.84 -3.67
CA ALA A 80 -9.03 -1.95 -4.60
C ALA A 80 -8.17 -1.59 -5.82
N LEU A 81 -6.86 -1.41 -5.64
CA LEU A 81 -5.96 -1.10 -6.73
C LEU A 81 -5.84 -2.29 -7.70
N ALA A 82 -5.53 -3.49 -7.23
CA ALA A 82 -5.50 -4.69 -8.06
C ALA A 82 -6.83 -4.94 -8.79
N LYS A 83 -7.98 -4.77 -8.12
CA LYS A 83 -9.30 -4.90 -8.74
C LYS A 83 -9.47 -3.93 -9.92
N ALA A 84 -9.08 -2.67 -9.75
CA ALA A 84 -9.15 -1.66 -10.80
C ALA A 84 -8.18 -1.91 -11.96
N LEU A 85 -7.03 -2.52 -11.67
CA LEU A 85 -6.04 -2.92 -12.67
C LEU A 85 -6.38 -4.26 -13.35
N ALA A 86 -7.37 -4.98 -12.85
CA ALA A 86 -7.71 -6.34 -13.25
C ALA A 86 -6.50 -7.31 -13.17
N ILE A 87 -5.76 -7.23 -12.07
CA ILE A 87 -4.61 -8.11 -11.77
C ILE A 87 -4.88 -8.94 -10.49
N PRO A 88 -4.21 -10.09 -10.32
CA PRO A 88 -4.21 -10.82 -9.06
C PRO A 88 -3.78 -9.96 -7.86
N ALA A 89 -4.36 -10.25 -6.70
CA ALA A 89 -4.11 -9.54 -5.45
C ALA A 89 -3.83 -10.55 -4.34
N THR A 90 -2.70 -10.41 -3.63
CA THR A 90 -2.34 -11.27 -2.51
C THR A 90 -1.99 -10.47 -1.26
N ASP A 91 -2.27 -11.05 -0.10
CA ASP A 91 -1.85 -10.55 1.20
C ASP A 91 -1.67 -11.73 2.15
N ASN A 92 -0.75 -11.65 3.11
CA ASN A 92 -0.62 -12.72 4.12
C ASN A 92 -1.83 -12.78 5.08
N ARG A 93 -2.68 -11.75 5.05
CA ARG A 93 -3.89 -11.58 5.88
C ARG A 93 -3.63 -11.80 7.36
N GLN A 94 -2.45 -11.39 7.84
CA GLN A 94 -2.03 -11.62 9.22
C GLN A 94 -2.96 -10.96 10.25
N GLN A 95 -3.67 -9.90 9.87
CA GLN A 95 -4.60 -9.21 10.77
C GLN A 95 -5.92 -9.97 10.98
N GLU A 96 -6.09 -11.12 10.33
CA GLU A 96 -7.16 -12.06 10.65
C GLU A 96 -6.85 -12.95 11.86
N ASP A 97 -5.58 -13.06 12.24
CA ASP A 97 -5.15 -13.82 13.42
C ASP A 97 -5.66 -13.14 14.70
N GLU A 98 -6.25 -13.92 15.61
CA GLU A 98 -6.89 -13.40 16.82
C GLU A 98 -5.93 -12.63 17.74
N ARG A 99 -4.65 -13.02 17.79
CA ARG A 99 -3.64 -12.30 18.57
C ARG A 99 -3.36 -10.93 17.95
N VAL A 100 -3.30 -10.86 16.62
CA VAL A 100 -3.10 -9.60 15.90
C VAL A 100 -4.33 -8.71 16.02
N LYS A 101 -5.54 -9.25 15.85
CA LYS A 101 -6.80 -8.51 16.10
C LYS A 101 -6.84 -7.92 17.51
N SER A 102 -6.51 -8.71 18.52
CA SER A 102 -6.51 -8.28 19.91
C SER A 102 -5.53 -7.13 20.15
N HIS A 103 -4.35 -7.20 19.53
CA HIS A 103 -3.37 -6.12 19.59
C HIS A 103 -3.90 -4.82 18.95
N TYR A 104 -4.50 -4.91 17.75
CA TYR A 104 -5.09 -3.76 17.06
C TYR A 104 -6.27 -3.15 17.85
N ALA A 105 -7.12 -4.00 18.44
CA ALA A 105 -8.22 -3.57 19.30
C ALA A 105 -7.72 -2.82 20.55
N ALA A 106 -6.63 -3.30 21.19
CA ALA A 106 -6.00 -2.61 22.31
C ALA A 106 -5.46 -1.22 21.92
N LEU A 107 -5.00 -1.06 20.67
CA LEU A 107 -4.57 0.21 20.10
C LEU A 107 -5.74 1.06 19.54
N ARG A 108 -6.99 0.59 19.65
CA ARG A 108 -8.18 1.21 19.04
C ARG A 108 -8.01 1.48 17.55
N GLN A 109 -7.30 0.61 16.85
CA GLN A 109 -7.13 0.66 15.40
C GLN A 109 -7.92 -0.48 14.77
N PRO A 110 -8.67 -0.23 13.69
CA PRO A 110 -9.32 -1.30 12.96
C PRO A 110 -8.28 -2.15 12.24
N THR A 111 -8.60 -3.43 12.08
CA THR A 111 -7.85 -4.30 11.18
C THR A 111 -8.21 -4.02 9.72
N VAL A 112 -7.33 -4.40 8.80
CA VAL A 112 -7.57 -4.26 7.36
C VAL A 112 -8.82 -5.06 6.94
N PRO A 113 -9.80 -4.42 6.28
CA PRO A 113 -10.94 -5.13 5.69
C PRO A 113 -10.53 -5.71 4.33
N TYR A 114 -9.89 -6.88 4.35
CA TYR A 114 -9.43 -7.59 3.14
C TYR A 114 -10.60 -7.87 2.18
N GLY A 115 -10.40 -7.57 0.89
CA GLY A 115 -11.38 -7.91 -0.15
C GLY A 115 -11.50 -9.43 -0.36
N GLU A 116 -12.67 -9.92 -0.77
CA GLU A 116 -12.88 -11.35 -1.06
C GLU A 116 -11.96 -11.87 -2.18
N HIS A 117 -11.58 -11.01 -3.12
CA HIS A 117 -10.67 -11.31 -4.21
C HIS A 117 -9.18 -11.27 -3.81
N VAL A 118 -8.87 -10.89 -2.57
CA VAL A 118 -7.49 -10.88 -2.05
C VAL A 118 -7.15 -12.24 -1.49
N GLU A 119 -6.34 -12.98 -2.24
CA GLU A 119 -5.89 -14.32 -1.88
C GLU A 119 -4.98 -14.28 -0.65
N LYS A 120 -5.22 -15.19 0.29
CA LYS A 120 -4.36 -15.35 1.47
C LYS A 120 -3.07 -16.06 1.09
N LEU A 121 -2.07 -15.30 0.66
CA LEU A 121 -0.80 -15.80 0.17
C LEU A 121 0.29 -14.76 0.49
N ASP A 122 1.38 -15.20 1.11
CA ASP A 122 2.51 -14.28 1.36
C ASP A 122 3.20 -13.91 0.04
N ALA A 123 3.96 -12.80 0.08
CA ALA A 123 4.58 -12.24 -1.12
C ALA A 123 5.54 -13.20 -1.84
N ALA A 124 6.29 -14.03 -1.11
CA ALA A 124 7.25 -14.95 -1.72
C ALA A 124 6.51 -16.08 -2.44
N ALA A 125 5.53 -16.70 -1.77
CA ALA A 125 4.68 -17.72 -2.37
C ALA A 125 3.87 -17.17 -3.57
N ALA A 126 3.40 -15.93 -3.49
CA ALA A 126 2.71 -15.27 -4.59
C ALA A 126 3.59 -15.09 -5.83
N VAL A 127 4.85 -14.66 -5.65
CA VAL A 127 5.79 -14.53 -6.77
C VAL A 127 6.15 -15.90 -7.35
N GLU A 128 6.28 -16.94 -6.53
CA GLU A 128 6.53 -18.31 -7.01
C GLU A 128 5.36 -18.86 -7.82
N GLN A 129 4.12 -18.67 -7.33
CA GLN A 129 2.89 -19.15 -7.96
C GLN A 129 2.57 -18.43 -9.27
N TYR A 130 2.57 -17.10 -9.25
CA TYR A 130 2.14 -16.30 -10.39
C TYR A 130 3.28 -16.01 -11.39
N ARG A 131 4.54 -16.16 -10.95
CA ARG A 131 5.76 -15.83 -11.71
C ARG A 131 5.65 -14.48 -12.43
N PRO A 132 5.28 -13.38 -11.74
CA PRO A 132 4.97 -12.12 -12.39
C PRO A 132 6.18 -11.48 -13.05
N ASP A 133 5.93 -10.75 -14.14
CA ASP A 133 6.92 -9.85 -14.74
C ASP A 133 6.95 -8.50 -13.99
N VAL A 134 5.79 -8.06 -13.46
CA VAL A 134 5.64 -6.82 -12.69
C VAL A 134 5.03 -7.10 -11.31
N VAL A 135 5.67 -6.64 -10.25
CA VAL A 135 5.12 -6.72 -8.89
C VAL A 135 4.84 -5.31 -8.38
N ILE A 136 3.61 -5.07 -7.93
CA ILE A 136 3.18 -3.81 -7.31
C ILE A 136 3.02 -4.04 -5.81
N ALA A 137 3.53 -3.12 -5.01
CA ALA A 137 3.43 -3.17 -3.56
C ALA A 137 3.13 -1.77 -3.00
N CYS A 138 1.98 -1.61 -2.36
CA CYS A 138 1.56 -0.34 -1.78
C CYS A 138 1.69 -0.41 -0.25
N TRP A 139 2.54 0.45 0.33
CA TRP A 139 2.69 0.59 1.79
C TRP A 139 3.10 -0.70 2.54
N VAL A 140 3.68 -1.68 1.83
CA VAL A 140 4.12 -2.93 2.47
C VAL A 140 5.27 -2.68 3.45
N THR A 141 5.23 -3.36 4.58
CA THR A 141 6.33 -3.36 5.56
C THR A 141 7.39 -4.38 5.14
N HIS A 142 8.65 -3.96 5.18
CA HIS A 142 9.78 -4.84 4.87
C HIS A 142 10.05 -5.83 6.01
N ARG A 143 10.70 -6.94 5.70
CA ARG A 143 11.07 -7.97 6.68
C ARG A 143 12.09 -7.42 7.67
N PHE A 144 11.87 -7.66 8.96
CA PHE A 144 12.85 -7.35 10.00
C PHE A 144 14.15 -8.15 9.80
N ASP A 145 15.28 -7.47 9.87
CA ASP A 145 16.62 -8.06 9.79
C ASP A 145 17.35 -7.90 11.15
N PRO A 146 17.62 -9.00 11.89
CA PRO A 146 18.37 -8.95 13.14
C PRO A 146 19.78 -8.35 13.01
N GLY A 147 20.39 -8.40 11.82
CA GLY A 147 21.66 -7.76 11.53
C GLY A 147 21.57 -6.25 11.28
N ARG A 148 20.36 -5.72 11.03
CA ARG A 148 20.09 -4.30 10.80
C ARG A 148 18.85 -3.82 11.60
N PRO A 149 18.85 -3.95 12.95
CA PRO A 149 17.65 -3.70 13.76
C PRO A 149 17.16 -2.24 13.69
N HIS A 150 18.04 -1.29 13.38
CA HIS A 150 17.71 0.13 13.22
C HIS A 150 16.88 0.42 11.95
N ALA A 151 16.86 -0.47 10.96
CA ALA A 151 16.00 -0.36 9.78
C ALA A 151 14.52 -0.65 10.12
N GLY A 152 14.25 -1.30 11.25
CA GLY A 152 12.91 -1.71 11.66
C GLY A 152 12.39 -2.88 10.81
N GLY A 153 11.12 -2.81 10.42
CA GLY A 153 10.44 -3.87 9.70
C GLY A 153 9.57 -4.77 10.59
N GLY A 154 8.98 -5.80 9.99
CA GLY A 154 8.11 -6.77 10.68
C GLY A 154 8.59 -8.20 10.48
N SER A 155 8.32 -9.07 11.45
CA SER A 155 8.65 -10.51 11.35
C SER A 155 7.93 -11.22 10.20
N SER A 156 6.76 -10.72 9.82
CA SER A 156 5.95 -11.13 8.66
C SER A 156 6.09 -10.20 7.46
N GLY A 157 7.06 -9.29 7.50
CA GLY A 157 7.31 -8.32 6.43
C GLY A 157 7.86 -8.95 5.16
N VAL A 158 7.73 -8.22 4.06
CA VAL A 158 8.16 -8.66 2.73
C VAL A 158 9.68 -8.59 2.62
N ASP A 159 10.31 -9.63 2.08
CA ASP A 159 11.72 -9.55 1.65
C ASP A 159 11.75 -8.95 0.26
N GLU A 160 11.73 -7.61 0.23
CA GLU A 160 11.62 -6.86 -1.01
C GLU A 160 12.85 -7.06 -1.91
N GLU A 161 14.04 -7.35 -1.36
CA GLU A 161 15.23 -7.66 -2.16
C GLU A 161 15.02 -8.97 -2.95
N ALA A 162 14.48 -10.01 -2.32
CA ALA A 162 14.15 -11.27 -3.01
C ALA A 162 13.05 -11.10 -4.06
N ILE A 163 12.05 -10.25 -3.80
CA ILE A 163 10.99 -9.94 -4.78
C ILE A 163 11.57 -9.21 -5.99
N ILE A 164 12.40 -8.18 -5.78
CA ILE A 164 13.07 -7.43 -6.85
C ILE A 164 13.90 -8.36 -7.75
N ALA A 165 14.61 -9.33 -7.17
CA ALA A 165 15.40 -10.30 -7.94
C ALA A 165 14.54 -11.26 -8.80
N SER A 166 13.27 -11.44 -8.43
CA SER A 166 12.38 -12.47 -8.98
C SER A 166 11.41 -11.96 -10.06
N CYS A 167 11.36 -10.64 -10.32
CA CYS A 167 10.54 -10.03 -11.35
C CYS A 167 11.35 -9.08 -12.24
N ASP A 168 10.79 -8.67 -13.38
CA ASP A 168 11.44 -7.70 -14.27
C ASP A 168 11.33 -6.26 -13.73
N GLU A 169 10.22 -5.95 -13.05
CA GLU A 169 9.98 -4.63 -12.45
C GLU A 169 9.21 -4.73 -11.13
N TYR A 170 9.79 -4.20 -10.05
CA TYR A 170 9.13 -4.00 -8.76
C TYR A 170 8.76 -2.54 -8.59
N ILE A 171 7.49 -2.28 -8.34
CA ILE A 171 6.92 -0.93 -8.17
C ILE A 171 6.42 -0.80 -6.73
N PHE A 172 7.08 0.05 -5.95
CA PHE A 172 6.66 0.36 -4.59
C PHE A 172 5.97 1.72 -4.54
N VAL A 173 4.80 1.79 -3.92
CA VAL A 173 4.08 3.04 -3.64
C VAL A 173 4.08 3.29 -2.13
N GLY A 174 4.55 4.45 -1.70
CA GLY A 174 4.55 4.79 -0.28
C GLY A 174 4.84 6.25 0.01
N ASN A 175 5.10 6.55 1.28
CA ASN A 175 5.42 7.89 1.78
C ASN A 175 6.90 8.03 2.16
N GLU A 176 7.53 9.15 1.83
CA GLU A 176 8.99 9.36 1.97
C GLU A 176 9.48 9.20 3.40
N HIS A 177 8.78 9.76 4.39
CA HIS A 177 9.17 9.65 5.79
C HIS A 177 8.90 8.25 6.35
N VAL A 178 7.71 7.69 6.08
CA VAL A 178 7.32 6.37 6.63
C VAL A 178 8.24 5.25 6.14
N HIS A 179 8.65 5.31 4.87
CA HIS A 179 9.44 4.25 4.24
C HIS A 179 10.92 4.62 4.08
N ALA A 180 11.38 5.72 4.69
CA ALA A 180 12.79 6.10 4.72
C ALA A 180 13.74 4.96 5.16
N PRO A 181 13.40 4.09 6.14
CA PRO A 181 14.38 3.10 6.62
C PRO A 181 14.44 1.81 5.79
N LYS A 182 13.72 1.69 4.66
CA LYS A 182 13.72 0.46 3.86
C LYS A 182 15.12 0.09 3.33
N PRO A 183 15.57 -1.17 3.47
CA PRO A 183 16.87 -1.62 2.96
C PRO A 183 17.05 -1.51 1.43
N ILE A 184 15.95 -1.66 0.67
CA ILE A 184 15.97 -1.65 -0.81
C ILE A 184 16.39 -0.31 -1.43
N TRP A 185 16.49 0.76 -0.64
CA TRP A 185 17.05 2.04 -1.11
C TRP A 185 18.52 1.95 -1.52
N SER A 186 19.22 0.91 -1.06
CA SER A 186 20.60 0.65 -1.48
C SER A 186 20.72 0.09 -2.91
N LEU A 187 19.62 -0.43 -3.47
CA LEU A 187 19.58 -0.97 -4.82
C LEU A 187 19.31 0.14 -5.87
N PRO A 188 19.81 0.01 -7.12
CA PRO A 188 19.52 0.97 -8.18
C PRO A 188 18.01 1.10 -8.44
N HIS A 189 17.50 2.33 -8.43
CA HIS A 189 16.07 2.60 -8.57
C HIS A 189 15.79 3.97 -9.19
N GLU A 190 14.58 4.09 -9.72
CA GLU A 190 13.95 5.35 -10.08
C GLU A 190 12.96 5.74 -8.98
N LYS A 191 12.94 7.01 -8.59
CA LYS A 191 11.98 7.54 -7.61
C LYS A 191 11.21 8.71 -8.22
N LEU A 192 9.89 8.59 -8.22
CA LEU A 192 8.96 9.61 -8.71
C LEU A 192 8.14 10.15 -7.54
N THR A 193 7.75 11.42 -7.59
CA THR A 193 6.84 12.04 -6.61
C THR A 193 5.70 12.75 -7.33
N PRO A 194 4.78 11.99 -7.95
CA PRO A 194 3.71 12.59 -8.75
C PRO A 194 2.70 13.31 -7.86
N PRO A 195 2.15 14.46 -8.29
CA PRO A 195 1.20 15.24 -7.49
C PRO A 195 -0.16 14.54 -7.33
N TRP A 196 -0.46 13.54 -8.16
CA TRP A 196 -1.71 12.78 -8.16
C TRP A 196 -1.69 11.57 -7.21
N LEU A 197 -0.63 11.41 -6.42
CA LEU A 197 -0.48 10.30 -5.48
C LEU A 197 -0.82 10.74 -4.06
N TYR A 198 -1.70 9.98 -3.39
CA TYR A 198 -2.20 10.32 -2.07
C TYR A 198 -2.23 9.11 -1.13
N SER A 199 -2.01 9.41 0.14
CA SER A 199 -2.05 8.48 1.25
C SER A 199 -2.66 9.12 2.49
N ARG A 200 -2.75 8.33 3.57
CA ARG A 200 -3.18 8.82 4.88
C ARG A 200 -2.07 9.54 5.67
N ALA A 201 -0.88 9.72 5.11
CA ALA A 201 0.25 10.32 5.83
C ALA A 201 -0.02 11.81 6.13
N VAL A 202 0.35 12.24 7.35
CA VAL A 202 0.22 13.64 7.81
C VAL A 202 1.55 14.25 8.28
N ASN A 203 2.66 13.60 7.94
CA ASN A 203 4.02 13.98 8.37
C ASN A 203 4.67 15.07 7.49
N GLY A 204 3.92 15.63 6.53
CA GLY A 204 4.41 16.67 5.61
C GLY A 204 5.37 16.17 4.51
N SER A 205 5.73 14.89 4.48
CA SER A 205 6.55 14.31 3.43
C SER A 205 5.71 13.82 2.25
N ARG A 206 6.31 13.75 1.06
CA ARG A 206 5.59 13.40 -0.16
C ARG A 206 5.28 11.91 -0.23
N ASP A 207 4.20 11.59 -0.91
CA ASP A 207 4.01 10.24 -1.44
C ASP A 207 4.87 10.06 -2.70
N PHE A 208 5.33 8.84 -2.94
CA PHE A 208 6.28 8.53 -3.99
C PHE A 208 5.99 7.15 -4.63
N ILE A 209 6.53 6.97 -5.83
CA ILE A 209 6.65 5.68 -6.52
C ILE A 209 8.12 5.35 -6.69
N GLY A 210 8.57 4.24 -6.10
CA GLY A 210 9.91 3.68 -6.28
C GLY A 210 9.85 2.54 -7.27
N ILE A 211 10.83 2.45 -8.16
CA ILE A 211 10.83 1.48 -9.26
C ILE A 211 12.21 0.86 -9.39
N TRP A 212 12.27 -0.46 -9.22
CA TRP A 212 13.46 -1.27 -9.40
C TRP A 212 13.25 -2.13 -10.63
N ARG A 213 14.24 -2.14 -11.51
CA ARG A 213 14.24 -2.96 -12.72
C ARG A 213 15.42 -3.90 -12.66
N ARG A 214 15.20 -5.16 -13.01
CA ARG A 214 16.31 -6.09 -13.15
C ARG A 214 17.12 -5.71 -14.38
N GLU A 215 18.41 -5.47 -14.20
CA GLU A 215 19.34 -5.31 -15.32
C GLU A 215 19.32 -6.62 -16.14
N ARG A 216 19.09 -6.49 -17.45
CA ARG A 216 19.11 -7.62 -18.39
C ARG A 216 20.50 -7.77 -19.00
#